data_AF-A0A6V8K7A5-F1
#
_entry.id   AF-A0A6V8K7A5-F1
#
_cell.length_a   1.000
_cell.length_b   1.000
_cell.length_c   1.000
_cell.angle_alpha   90.00
_cell.angle_beta   90.00
_cell.angle_gamma   90.00
#
_symmetry.space_group_name_H-M   'P 1'
#
loop_
_entity.id
_entity.type
_entity.pdbx_description
1 polymer ?
#
loop_
_entity_poly.entity_id
_entity_poly.type
_entity_poly.pdbx_seq_one_letter_code
_entity_poly.pdbx_strand_id
1 'polypeptide(L)'
;MRAPRVVVAGSANMDLVATAPVLPRPGETVLGKDFAMVPGGKGANQAIAAARAGASCAFLGAIGSDSFGVTLRARLAASGVDSAQARVVYGASGVALVVVDGEGKTPSSPRRVPTPRSRRSPRRSSRRCAGRTCSWPSWRSRSRR
;
A
#
# COMPACT_ATOMS: atom_id res chain seq x y z
N MET A 1 0.67 25.63 -17.30
CA MET A 1 1.36 24.35 -17.62
C MET A 1 0.46 23.18 -17.28
N ARG A 2 0.54 22.07 -18.02
CA ARG A 2 -0.27 20.86 -17.75
C ARG A 2 0.38 20.06 -16.62
N ALA A 3 -0.41 19.60 -15.64
CA ALA A 3 0.11 18.81 -14.52
C ALA A 3 0.87 17.55 -15.01
N PRO A 4 2.06 17.24 -14.45
CA PRO A 4 2.78 16.02 -14.78
C PRO A 4 1.94 14.79 -14.41
N ARG A 5 2.05 13.71 -15.19
CA ARG A 5 1.33 12.47 -14.93
C ARG A 5 2.28 11.46 -14.31
N VAL A 6 1.91 10.93 -13.15
CA VAL A 6 2.73 9.98 -12.39
C VAL A 6 1.93 8.72 -12.14
N VAL A 7 2.52 7.56 -12.45
CA VAL A 7 1.95 6.27 -12.07
C VAL A 7 2.86 5.64 -11.04
N VAL A 8 2.32 5.33 -9.87
CA VAL A 8 3.06 4.67 -8.80
C VAL A 8 2.62 3.22 -8.70
N ALA A 9 3.55 2.31 -8.97
CA ALA A 9 3.35 0.88 -8.73
C ALA A 9 3.95 0.49 -7.38
N GLY A 10 3.14 -0.03 -6.46
CA GLY A 10 3.64 -0.40 -5.15
C GLY A 10 2.61 -0.97 -4.18
N SER A 11 2.99 -1.01 -2.91
CA SER A 11 2.13 -1.50 -1.84
C SER A 11 1.30 -0.39 -1.20
N ALA A 12 0.08 -0.78 -0.81
CA ALA A 12 -0.76 -0.08 0.15
C ALA A 12 -0.98 -1.04 1.32
N ASN A 13 -0.69 -0.59 2.53
CA ASN A 13 -0.77 -1.41 3.75
C ASN A 13 -1.52 -0.65 4.84
N MET A 14 -2.23 -1.35 5.72
CA MET A 14 -2.61 -0.79 7.01
C MET A 14 -1.45 -0.98 7.99
N ASP A 15 -0.89 0.10 8.49
CA ASP A 15 0.15 0.06 9.50
C ASP A 15 -0.52 -0.05 10.89
N LEU A 16 -0.30 -1.17 11.57
CA LEU A 16 -0.78 -1.47 12.92
C LEU A 16 0.32 -1.04 13.89
N VAL A 17 0.15 0.14 14.48
CA VAL A 17 1.15 0.83 15.28
C VAL A 17 0.86 0.61 16.76
N ALA A 18 1.80 0.01 17.48
CA ALA A 18 1.77 -0.08 18.93
C ALA A 18 2.92 0.74 19.53
N THR A 19 2.65 1.53 20.56
CA THR A 19 3.70 2.21 21.33
C THR A 19 4.02 1.39 22.58
N ALA A 20 5.29 1.34 22.98
CA ALA A 20 5.74 0.64 24.18
C ALA A 20 6.86 1.43 24.87
N PRO A 21 7.16 1.19 26.16
CA PRO A 21 8.32 1.82 26.80
C PRO A 21 9.63 1.47 26.09
N VAL A 22 9.77 0.21 25.68
CA VAL A 22 10.96 -0.35 25.01
C VAL A 22 10.53 -1.31 23.90
N LEU A 23 11.40 -1.54 22.92
CA LEU A 23 11.16 -2.58 21.91
C LEU A 23 11.29 -3.98 22.53
N PRO A 24 10.35 -4.90 22.26
CA PRO A 24 10.43 -6.26 22.78
C PRO A 24 11.61 -7.02 22.17
N ARG A 25 12.35 -7.74 23.02
CA ARG A 25 13.35 -8.73 22.60
C ARG A 25 12.66 -10.00 22.09
N PRO A 26 13.35 -10.86 21.32
CA PRO A 26 12.80 -12.15 20.92
C PRO A 26 12.34 -12.97 22.14
N GLY A 27 11.09 -13.43 22.12
CA GLY A 27 10.47 -14.20 23.21
C GLY A 27 9.92 -13.35 24.37
N GLU A 28 10.14 -12.05 24.37
CA GLU A 28 9.66 -11.14 25.42
C GLU A 28 8.23 -10.67 25.13
N THR A 29 7.43 -10.52 26.20
CA THR A 29 6.14 -9.83 26.16
C THR A 29 6.28 -8.50 26.89
N VAL A 30 6.04 -7.40 26.19
CA VAL A 30 6.09 -6.03 26.74
C VAL A 30 4.68 -5.46 26.72
N LEU A 31 4.27 -4.82 27.82
CA LEU A 31 3.00 -4.11 27.89
C LEU A 31 3.05 -2.85 27.00
N GLY A 32 2.12 -2.76 26.05
CA GLY A 32 1.95 -1.59 25.20
C GLY A 32 1.34 -0.41 25.96
N LYS A 33 1.57 0.80 25.45
CA LYS A 33 0.95 2.05 25.93
C LYS A 33 -0.28 2.41 25.09
N ASP A 34 -0.12 2.49 23.78
CA ASP A 34 -1.20 2.85 22.84
C ASP A 34 -1.20 1.95 21.60
N PHE A 35 -2.33 2.00 20.88
CA PHE A 35 -2.51 1.31 19.60
C PHE A 35 -3.25 2.18 18.58
N ALA A 36 -2.77 2.19 17.34
CA ALA A 36 -3.39 2.91 16.23
C ALA A 36 -3.34 2.11 14.92
N MET A 37 -4.35 2.29 14.08
CA MET A 37 -4.40 1.75 12.72
C MET A 37 -4.28 2.91 11.73
N VAL A 38 -3.19 2.95 10.98
CA VAL A 38 -2.86 4.08 10.11
C VAL A 38 -2.73 3.60 8.65
N PRO A 39 -3.48 4.19 7.70
CA PRO A 39 -3.26 3.92 6.29
C PRO A 39 -1.84 4.26 5.86
N GLY A 40 -1.13 3.31 5.28
CA GLY A 40 0.27 3.44 4.90
C GLY A 40 0.66 2.60 3.69
N GLY A 41 1.93 2.18 3.68
CA GLY A 41 2.56 1.52 2.53
C GLY A 41 3.35 2.49 1.66
N LYS A 42 4.57 2.08 1.29
CA LYS A 42 5.52 2.95 0.58
C LYS A 42 4.96 3.46 -0.76
N GLY A 43 4.31 2.58 -1.53
CA GLY A 43 3.72 2.94 -2.81
C GLY A 43 2.56 3.93 -2.67
N ALA A 44 1.64 3.66 -1.75
CA ALA A 44 0.54 4.57 -1.46
C ALA A 44 1.04 5.96 -1.01
N ASN A 45 2.02 5.99 -0.10
CA ASN A 45 2.60 7.25 0.40
C ASN A 45 3.31 8.04 -0.71
N GLN A 46 4.05 7.36 -1.60
CA GLN A 46 4.67 8.00 -2.77
C GLN A 46 3.63 8.57 -3.75
N ALA A 47 2.54 7.83 -4.00
CA ALA A 47 1.45 8.31 -4.86
C ALA A 47 0.78 9.57 -4.28
N ILE A 48 0.51 9.55 -2.97
CA ILE A 48 -0.05 10.70 -2.26
C ILE A 48 0.91 11.89 -2.29
N ALA A 49 2.21 11.68 -2.07
CA ALA A 49 3.21 12.74 -2.15
C ALA A 49 3.27 13.36 -3.55
N ALA A 50 3.25 12.53 -4.61
CA ALA A 50 3.22 13.02 -5.98
C ALA A 50 1.96 13.85 -6.28
N ALA A 51 0.78 13.38 -5.84
CA ALA A 51 -0.47 14.12 -6.00
C ALA A 51 -0.43 15.47 -5.28
N ARG A 52 0.08 15.50 -4.04
CA ARG A 52 0.26 16.74 -3.25
C ARG A 52 1.26 17.71 -3.88
N ALA A 53 2.24 17.19 -4.61
CA ALA A 53 3.19 18.01 -5.38
C ALA A 53 2.60 18.55 -6.70
N GLY A 54 1.31 18.33 -6.98
CA GLY A 54 0.61 18.84 -8.15
C GLY A 54 0.60 17.90 -9.37
N ALA A 55 1.01 16.63 -9.21
CA ALA A 55 0.90 15.65 -10.28
C ALA A 55 -0.51 15.05 -10.36
N SER A 56 -0.95 14.74 -11.58
CA SER A 56 -2.07 13.80 -11.80
C SER A 56 -1.55 12.39 -11.56
N CYS A 57 -1.90 11.81 -10.41
CA CYS A 57 -1.34 10.54 -9.95
C CYS A 57 -2.34 9.37 -10.05
N ALA A 58 -1.88 8.22 -10.56
CA ALA A 58 -2.59 6.96 -10.50
C ALA A 58 -1.78 5.91 -9.73
N PHE A 59 -2.46 5.11 -8.91
CA PHE A 59 -1.87 4.04 -8.10
C PHE A 59 -2.15 2.66 -8.69
N LEU A 60 -1.08 1.87 -8.86
CA LEU A 60 -1.11 0.47 -9.27
C LEU A 60 -0.64 -0.41 -8.12
N GLY A 61 -1.52 -1.28 -7.64
CA GLY A 61 -1.21 -2.15 -6.51
C GLY A 61 -2.30 -3.19 -6.27
N ALA A 62 -2.21 -3.88 -5.13
CA ALA A 62 -3.22 -4.83 -4.68
C ALA A 62 -3.70 -4.46 -3.27
N ILE A 63 -5.01 -4.31 -3.13
CA ILE A 63 -5.70 -3.99 -1.88
C ILE A 63 -6.68 -5.14 -1.57
N GLY A 64 -6.84 -5.50 -0.30
CA GLY A 64 -7.79 -6.53 0.11
C GLY A 64 -9.25 -6.09 -0.08
N SER A 65 -10.17 -7.04 0.03
CA SER A 65 -11.61 -6.78 0.06
C SER A 65 -12.14 -6.59 1.48
N ASP A 66 -11.25 -6.48 2.46
CA ASP A 66 -11.55 -6.28 3.87
C ASP A 66 -11.78 -4.80 4.21
N SER A 67 -12.11 -4.52 5.48
CA SER A 67 -12.34 -3.15 5.98
C SER A 67 -11.12 -2.25 5.82
N PHE A 68 -9.90 -2.79 5.98
CA PHE A 68 -8.67 -2.04 5.69
C PHE A 68 -8.60 -1.63 4.23
N GLY A 69 -9.04 -2.50 3.31
CA GLY A 69 -9.09 -2.17 1.90
C GLY A 69 -9.99 -0.99 1.58
N VAL A 70 -11.14 -0.88 2.26
CA VAL A 70 -12.03 0.29 2.16
C VAL A 70 -11.30 1.55 2.61
N THR A 71 -10.68 1.53 3.80
CA THR A 71 -9.96 2.68 4.35
C THR A 71 -8.77 3.11 3.48
N LEU A 72 -7.99 2.16 2.97
CA LEU A 72 -6.83 2.44 2.10
C LEU A 72 -7.26 3.10 0.79
N ARG A 73 -8.34 2.62 0.17
CA ARG A 73 -8.90 3.22 -1.05
C ARG A 73 -9.45 4.61 -0.79
N ALA A 74 -10.18 4.80 0.31
CA ALA A 74 -10.70 6.10 0.71
C ALA A 74 -9.56 7.11 0.93
N ARG A 75 -8.46 6.69 1.56
CA ARG A 75 -7.28 7.55 1.76
C ARG A 75 -6.63 8.00 0.45
N LEU A 76 -6.49 7.10 -0.52
CA LEU A 76 -5.97 7.43 -1.86
C LEU A 76 -6.88 8.43 -2.56
N ALA A 77 -8.20 8.16 -2.58
CA ALA A 77 -9.18 9.02 -3.22
C ALA A 77 -9.22 10.43 -2.59
N ALA A 78 -9.25 10.52 -1.26
CA ALA A 78 -9.23 11.78 -0.52
C ALA A 78 -7.93 12.59 -0.75
N SER A 79 -6.85 11.94 -1.21
CA SER A 79 -5.58 12.58 -1.56
C SER A 79 -5.46 12.94 -3.04
N GLY A 80 -6.52 12.78 -3.83
CA GLY A 80 -6.50 13.03 -5.27
C GLY A 80 -5.76 11.98 -6.11
N VAL A 81 -5.53 10.79 -5.55
CA VAL A 81 -4.89 9.67 -6.27
C VAL A 81 -5.95 8.77 -6.89
N ASP A 82 -5.89 8.59 -8.21
CA ASP A 82 -6.73 7.62 -8.91
C ASP A 82 -6.28 6.18 -8.56
N SER A 83 -7.20 5.40 -7.99
CA SER A 83 -6.96 4.00 -7.63
C SER A 83 -7.84 3.02 -8.42
N ALA A 84 -8.47 3.44 -9.52
CA ALA A 84 -9.34 2.59 -10.34
C ALA A 84 -8.61 1.36 -10.90
N GLN A 85 -7.28 1.45 -11.06
CA GLN A 85 -6.43 0.36 -11.56
C GLN A 85 -5.81 -0.48 -10.43
N ALA A 86 -6.07 -0.16 -9.15
CA ALA A 86 -5.68 -1.00 -8.03
C ALA A 86 -6.55 -2.25 -7.99
N ARG A 87 -5.93 -3.42 -7.94
CA ARG A 87 -6.66 -4.69 -7.89
C ARG A 87 -7.24 -4.90 -6.50
N VAL A 88 -8.55 -5.13 -6.43
CA VAL A 88 -9.18 -5.69 -5.23
C VAL A 88 -8.95 -7.20 -5.22
N VAL A 89 -8.31 -7.70 -4.17
CA VAL A 89 -8.07 -9.13 -3.94
C VAL A 89 -9.02 -9.59 -2.85
N TYR A 90 -9.77 -10.66 -3.10
CA TYR A 90 -10.62 -11.26 -2.06
C TYR A 90 -9.77 -11.68 -0.85
N GLY A 91 -10.13 -11.19 0.33
CA GLY A 91 -9.41 -11.44 1.58
C GLY A 91 -8.65 -10.22 2.12
N ALA A 92 -7.64 -10.48 2.94
CA ALA A 92 -6.96 -9.47 3.74
C ALA A 92 -6.12 -8.48 2.93
N SER A 93 -6.12 -7.21 3.33
CA SER A 93 -5.16 -6.20 2.89
C SER A 93 -3.79 -6.44 3.49
N GLY A 94 -2.76 -5.87 2.88
CA GLY A 94 -1.43 -5.87 3.47
C GLY A 94 -1.41 -5.10 4.79
N VAL A 95 -0.63 -5.58 5.75
CA VAL A 95 -0.39 -4.91 7.02
C VAL A 95 1.10 -4.74 7.30
N ALA A 96 1.45 -3.72 8.07
CA ALA A 96 2.76 -3.62 8.72
C ALA A 96 2.56 -3.61 10.23
N LEU A 97 3.31 -4.44 10.94
CA LEU A 97 3.35 -4.40 12.40
C LEU A 97 4.48 -3.45 12.79
N VAL A 98 4.10 -2.33 13.39
CA VAL A 98 5.03 -1.27 13.77
C VAL A 98 4.99 -1.16 15.29
N VAL A 99 6.12 -1.42 15.92
CA VAL A 99 6.31 -1.13 17.35
C VAL A 99 7.22 0.08 17.44
N VAL A 100 6.81 1.06 18.23
CA VAL A 100 7.57 2.28 18.50
C VAL A 100 7.89 2.32 19.99
N ASP A 101 9.16 2.49 20.35
CA ASP A 101 9.54 2.64 21.77
C ASP A 101 9.36 4.07 22.30
N GLY A 102 9.68 4.29 23.57
CA GLY A 102 9.59 5.60 24.21
C GLY A 102 10.53 6.66 23.61
N GLU A 103 11.53 6.26 22.83
CA GLU A 103 12.44 7.16 22.12
C GLU A 103 12.04 7.37 20.65
N GLY A 104 10.91 6.80 20.21
CA GLY A 104 10.45 6.91 18.83
C GLY A 104 11.13 5.95 17.85
N LYS A 105 11.92 4.98 18.34
CA LYS A 105 12.62 4.01 17.47
C LYS A 105 11.71 2.86 17.09
N THR A 106 11.96 2.31 15.91
CA THR A 106 11.34 1.07 15.42
C THR A 106 12.37 -0.04 15.29
N PRO A 107 11.98 -1.32 15.33
CA PRO A 107 12.90 -2.43 15.09
C PRO A 107 13.62 -2.30 13.74
N SER A 108 14.87 -2.76 13.69
CA SER A 108 15.70 -2.76 12.47
C SER A 108 15.05 -3.55 11.32
N SER A 109 14.25 -4.56 11.64
CA SER A 109 13.55 -5.43 10.69
C SER A 109 12.04 -5.34 10.89
N PRO A 110 11.35 -4.35 10.28
CA PRO A 110 9.90 -4.21 10.41
C PRO A 110 9.18 -5.39 9.76
N ARG A 111 8.16 -5.90 10.45
CA ARG A 111 7.37 -7.06 9.98
C ARG A 111 6.23 -6.58 9.10
N ARG A 112 6.15 -7.15 7.90
CA ARG A 112 5.08 -6.84 6.93
C ARG A 112 4.44 -8.13 6.45
N VAL A 113 3.11 -8.13 6.43
CA VAL A 113 2.32 -9.18 5.78
C VAL A 113 1.74 -8.54 4.51
N PRO A 114 2.15 -8.97 3.31
CA PRO A 114 1.67 -8.36 2.08
C PRO A 114 0.24 -8.82 1.77
N THR A 115 -0.54 -8.00 1.04
CA THR A 115 -1.81 -8.42 0.45
C THR A 115 -1.60 -9.72 -0.35
N PRO A 116 -2.46 -10.75 -0.21
CA PRO A 116 -2.35 -11.98 -0.98
C PRO A 116 -2.24 -11.69 -2.48
N ARG A 117 -1.43 -12.49 -3.18
CA ARG A 117 -1.20 -12.37 -4.63
C ARG A 117 -0.65 -11.01 -5.09
N SER A 118 -0.22 -10.11 -4.20
CA SER A 118 0.43 -8.83 -4.55
C SER A 118 1.74 -8.99 -5.33
N ARG A 119 2.45 -10.11 -5.15
CA ARG A 119 3.73 -10.42 -5.81
C ARG A 119 3.63 -10.87 -7.28
N ARG A 120 2.47 -10.78 -7.92
CA ARG A 120 2.38 -11.10 -9.36
C ARG A 120 2.99 -9.94 -10.14
N SER A 121 4.17 -10.16 -10.73
CA SER A 121 4.74 -9.25 -11.71
C SER A 121 3.73 -9.01 -12.84
N PRO A 122 3.72 -7.82 -13.47
CA PRO A 122 3.09 -7.67 -14.76
C PRO A 122 3.70 -8.75 -15.65
N ARG A 123 2.88 -9.67 -16.17
CA ARG A 123 3.34 -10.51 -17.27
C ARG A 123 3.89 -9.56 -18.33
N ARG A 124 5.08 -9.84 -18.85
CA ARG A 124 5.76 -9.10 -19.91
C ARG A 124 4.86 -9.06 -21.15
N SER A 125 3.86 -8.19 -21.16
CA SER A 125 3.07 -7.88 -22.34
C SER A 125 3.77 -6.70 -22.98
N SER A 126 4.56 -6.97 -24.00
CA SER A 126 5.03 -5.97 -24.94
C SER A 126 3.83 -5.22 -25.52
N ARG A 127 3.49 -4.08 -24.93
CA ARG A 127 2.70 -3.05 -25.62
C ARG A 127 3.38 -1.73 -25.37
N ARG A 128 3.81 -1.10 -26.46
CA ARG A 128 4.25 0.29 -26.48
C ARG A 128 3.13 1.13 -25.85
N CYS A 129 3.49 2.03 -24.94
CA CYS A 129 2.64 3.16 -24.59
C CYS A 129 2.44 4.00 -25.86
N ALA A 130 1.41 3.70 -26.65
CA ALA A 130 1.03 4.48 -27.80
C ALA A 130 -0.09 5.46 -27.36
N GLY A 131 0.26 6.72 -27.15
CA GLY A 131 -0.70 7.81 -26.94
C GLY A 131 -1.09 8.16 -25.49
N ARG A 132 -2.05 9.08 -25.35
CA ARG A 132 -2.44 9.76 -24.08
C ARG A 132 -3.26 8.90 -23.11
N THR A 133 -3.55 7.65 -23.46
CA THR A 133 -4.35 6.72 -22.65
C THR A 133 -3.62 5.39 -22.51
N CYS A 134 -3.10 5.10 -21.32
CA CYS A 134 -2.61 3.75 -21.01
C CYS A 134 -3.81 2.84 -20.72
N SER A 135 -4.37 2.22 -21.75
CA SER A 135 -5.30 1.11 -21.59
C SER A 135 -4.51 -0.16 -21.26
N TRP A 136 -4.45 -0.52 -19.98
CA TRP A 136 -3.84 -1.79 -19.57
C TRP A 136 -4.83 -2.94 -19.81
N PRO A 137 -4.39 -4.08 -20.39
CA PRO A 137 -5.27 -5.24 -20.47
C PRO A 137 -5.68 -5.67 -19.06
N SER A 138 -6.96 -6.04 -18.91
CA SER A 138 -7.51 -6.62 -17.69
C SER A 138 -6.58 -7.72 -17.15
N TRP A 139 -6.17 -7.61 -15.90
CA TRP A 139 -5.30 -8.59 -15.23
C TRP A 139 -6.06 -9.91 -15.02
N ARG A 140 -6.12 -10.78 -16.03
CA ARG A 140 -6.84 -12.06 -15.93
C ARG A 140 -6.12 -12.99 -14.94
N SER A 141 -6.83 -13.40 -13.89
CA SER A 141 -6.40 -14.48 -13.01
C SER A 141 -6.50 -15.82 -13.74
N ARG A 142 -5.39 -16.55 -13.89
CA ARG A 142 -5.49 -18.00 -14.10
C ARG A 142 -5.98 -18.63 -12.79
N SER A 143 -7.21 -19.15 -12.79
CA SER A 143 -7.53 -20.34 -11.99
C SER A 143 -6.62 -21.46 -12.49
N ARG A 144 -5.83 -22.05 -11.61
CA ARG A 144 -5.17 -23.32 -11.94
C ARG A 144 -6.27 -24.40 -11.82
N ARG A 145 -6.49 -25.15 -12.89
CA ARG A 145 -6.99 -26.52 -12.79
C ARG A 145 -5.94 -27.35 -12.06
#